data_AF-A0A1H3JTZ3-F1
#
_entry.id   AF-A0A1H3JTZ3-F1
#
_cell.length_a   1.000
_cell.length_b   1.000
_cell.length_c   1.000
_cell.angle_alpha   90.00
_cell.angle_beta   90.00
_cell.angle_gamma   90.00
#
_symmetry.space_group_name_H-M   'P 1'
#
loop_
_entity.id
_entity.type
_entity.pdbx_description
1 polymer ?
#
loop_
_entity_poly.entity_id
_entity_poly.type
_entity_poly.pdbx_seq_one_letter_code
_entity_poly.pdbx_strand_id
1 'polypeptide(L)' 'MKSETHVFIKLCSNEDVAVGSTLQFADGSEGVITSIRSIKFITMHTIEVIGRAKFEILTK' A
#
# COMPACT_ATOMS: atom_id res chain seq x y z
N MET A 1 9.75 10.43 -16.16
CA MET A 1 9.47 9.32 -15.22
C MET A 1 8.13 8.71 -15.58
N LYS A 2 8.09 7.40 -15.86
CA LYS A 2 6.82 6.68 -15.93
C LYS A 2 6.45 6.29 -14.51
N SER A 3 5.25 6.66 -14.09
CA SER A 3 4.72 6.27 -12.79
C SER A 3 3.50 5.40 -13.00
N GLU A 4 3.56 4.19 -12.48
CA GLU A 4 2.43 3.28 -12.50
C GLU A 4 1.72 3.34 -11.15
N THR A 5 0.41 3.06 -11.15
CA THR A 5 -0.37 2.97 -9.92
C THR A 5 -0.87 1.54 -9.81
N HIS A 6 -0.47 0.84 -8.74
CA HIS A 6 -0.91 -0.52 -8.51
C HIS A 6 -1.81 -0.60 -7.29
N VAL A 7 -2.68 -1.60 -7.28
CA VAL A 7 -3.50 -1.93 -6.13
C VAL A 7 -2.66 -2.70 -5.13
N PHE A 8 -2.80 -2.40 -3.83
CA PHE A 8 -2.22 -3.20 -2.77
C PHE A 8 -3.32 -3.74 -1.85
N ILE A 9 -3.02 -4.87 -1.23
CA ILE A 9 -3.78 -5.46 -0.13
C ILE A 9 -2.78 -5.69 1.00
N LYS A 10 -3.02 -5.09 2.17
CA LYS A 10 -2.17 -5.25 3.34
C LYS A 10 -3.00 -5.67 4.55
N LEU A 11 -2.61 -6.78 5.17
CA LEU A 11 -3.07 -7.14 6.52
C LEU A 11 -2.21 -6.38 7.52
N CYS A 12 -2.85 -5.73 8.48
CA CYS A 12 -2.16 -4.98 9.53
C CYS A 12 -2.80 -5.24 10.90
N SER A 13 -1.95 -5.22 11.92
CA SER A 13 -2.30 -5.35 13.33
C SER A 13 -1.38 -4.43 14.12
N ASN A 14 -1.94 -3.47 14.85
CA ASN A 14 -1.17 -2.41 15.54
C ASN A 14 -0.19 -1.64 14.63
N GLU A 15 -0.50 -1.50 13.34
CA GLU A 15 0.30 -0.71 12.40
C GLU A 15 -0.58 0.37 11.74
N ASP A 16 0.00 1.54 11.53
CA ASP A 16 -0.65 2.61 10.80
C ASP A 16 -0.47 2.42 9.28
N VAL A 17 -1.58 2.55 8.54
CA VAL A 17 -1.56 2.65 7.08
C VAL A 17 -2.15 4.00 6.70
N ALA A 18 -1.30 4.87 6.15
CA ALA A 18 -1.67 6.23 5.81
C ALA A 18 -1.33 6.56 4.34
N VAL A 19 -2.12 7.46 3.75
CA VAL A 19 -1.82 8.05 2.45
C VAL A 19 -0.55 8.90 2.57
N GLY A 20 0.37 8.76 1.62
CA GLY A 20 1.69 9.39 1.64
C GLY A 20 2.79 8.51 2.26
N SER A 21 2.44 7.45 2.98
CA SER A 21 3.43 6.49 3.49
C SER A 21 3.99 5.61 2.38
N THR A 22 5.24 5.18 2.55
CA THR A 22 5.89 4.21 1.67
C THR A 22 5.50 2.78 2.06
N LEU A 23 5.23 1.96 1.06
CA LEU A 23 4.96 0.53 1.19
C LEU A 23 5.95 -0.25 0.34
N GLN A 24 6.58 -1.26 0.95
CA GLN A 24 7.44 -2.20 0.24
C GLN A 24 6.59 -3.38 -0.27
N PHE A 25 6.71 -3.68 -1.56
CA PHE A 25 6.00 -4.76 -2.23
C PHE A 25 6.82 -6.06 -2.23
N ALA A 26 6.16 -7.17 -2.59
CA ALA A 26 6.78 -8.50 -2.57
C ALA A 26 7.95 -8.66 -3.56
N ASP A 27 8.02 -7.80 -4.59
CA ASP A 27 9.13 -7.74 -5.56
C ASP A 27 10.30 -6.87 -5.07
N GLY A 28 10.21 -6.34 -3.84
CA GLY A 28 11.20 -5.44 -3.25
C GLY A 28 11.08 -3.98 -3.69
N SER A 29 10.14 -3.66 -4.59
CA SER A 29 9.89 -2.28 -5.00
C SER A 29 9.22 -1.48 -3.88
N GLU A 30 9.44 -0.17 -3.90
CA GLU A 30 8.78 0.76 -2.99
C GLU A 30 7.76 1.60 -3.76
N GLY A 31 6.58 1.79 -3.15
CA GLY A 31 5.54 2.66 -3.69
C GLY A 31 4.95 3.55 -2.61
N VAL A 32 4.53 4.75 -3.00
CA VAL A 32 3.87 5.70 -2.09
C VAL A 32 2.37 5.50 -2.16
N ILE A 33 1.73 5.28 -1.01
CA ILE A 33 0.27 5.12 -0.92
C ILE A 33 -0.41 6.41 -1.37
N THR A 34 -1.27 6.33 -2.39
CA THR A 34 -2.00 7.49 -2.94
C THR A 34 -3.46 7.51 -2.53
N SER A 35 -4.05 6.36 -2.21
CA SER A 35 -5.42 6.28 -1.70
C SER A 35 -5.67 4.99 -0.94
N ILE A 36 -6.50 5.06 0.10
CA ILE A 36 -7.12 3.91 0.75
C ILE A 36 -8.54 3.79 0.20
N ARG A 37 -8.90 2.61 -0.29
CA ARG A 37 -10.19 2.36 -0.96
C ARG A 37 -11.16 1.61 -0.07
N SER A 38 -10.66 0.67 0.72
CA SER A 38 -11.48 -0.14 1.61
C SER A 38 -10.67 -0.55 2.83
N ILE A 39 -11.37 -0.68 3.96
CA ILE A 39 -10.87 -1.25 5.19
C ILE A 39 -11.86 -2.32 5.62
N LYS A 40 -11.38 -3.54 5.83
CA LYS A 40 -12.18 -4.67 6.29
C LYS A 40 -11.63 -5.16 7.63
N PHE A 41 -12.46 -5.16 8.65
CA PHE A 41 -12.12 -5.75 9.94
C PHE A 41 -12.18 -7.28 9.80
N ILE A 42 -11.04 -7.94 10.02
CA ILE A 42 -10.94 -9.41 10.03
C ILE A 42 -11.17 -9.91 11.45
N THR A 43 -10.55 -9.27 12.43
CA THR A 43 -10.73 -9.50 13.87
C THR A 43 -10.73 -8.17 14.61
N MET A 44 -10.86 -8.20 15.94
CA MET A 44 -10.73 -7.01 16.80
C MET A 44 -9.35 -6.34 16.74
N HIS A 45 -8.32 -7.07 16.30
CA HIS A 45 -6.94 -6.58 16.27
C HIS A 45 -6.32 -6.61 14.87
N THR A 46 -7.06 -7.08 13.86
CA THR A 46 -6.54 -7.29 12.53
C THR A 46 -7.50 -6.72 11.51
N ILE A 47 -6.96 -5.85 10.64
CA ILE A 47 -7.68 -5.28 9.52
C ILE A 47 -6.96 -5.61 8.22
N GLU A 48 -7.74 -5.67 7.14
CA GLU A 48 -7.28 -5.71 5.77
C GLU A 48 -7.52 -4.33 5.15
N VAL A 49 -6.46 -3.73 4.62
CA VAL A 49 -6.50 -2.44 3.94
C VAL A 49 -6.24 -2.67 2.46
N ILE A 50 -7.16 -2.17 1.64
CA ILE A 50 -7.05 -2.21 0.17
C ILE A 50 -6.90 -0.78 -0.31
N GLY A 51 -5.87 -0.52 -1.11
CA GLY A 51 -5.57 0.82 -1.59
C GLY A 51 -4.82 0.83 -2.90
N ARG A 52 -4.29 2.00 -3.26
CA ARG A 52 -3.43 2.19 -4.42
C ARG A 52 -2.13 2.84 -4.00
N ALA A 53 -1.02 2.40 -4.58
CA ALA A 53 0.28 3.02 -4.43
C ALA A 53 0.87 3.38 -5.79
N LYS A 54 1.66 4.46 -5.84
CA LYS A 54 2.34 4.94 -7.03
C LYS A 54 3.81 4.55 -6.97
N PHE A 55 4.32 4.03 -8.08
CA PHE A 55 5.68 3.53 -8.24
C PHE A 55 6.50 4.59 -8.94
N GLU A 56 7.72 4.79 -8.46
CA GLU A 56 8.76 5.39 -9.28
C GLU A 56 9.53 4.27 -9.94
N ILE A 57 9.21 3.99 -11.21
CA ILE A 57 10.03 3.06 -12.00
C ILE A 57 11.32 3.82 -12.31
N LEU A 58 12.37 3.53 -11.55
CA LEU A 58 13.74 3.90 -11.91
C LEU A 58 14.13 3.06 -13.13
N THR A 59 13.87 3.58 -14.33
CA THR A 59 14.49 3.07 -15.56
C THR A 59 15.99 3.31 -15.45
N LYS A 60 16.75 2.25 -15.19
CA LYS A 60 18.20 2.19 -15.44
C LYS A 60 18.48 2.11 -16.93
#